data_AF-A0A975N967-F1
#
_entry.id   AF-A0A975N967-F1
#
_cell.length_a   1.000
_cell.length_b   1.000
_cell.length_c   1.000
_cell.angle_alpha   90.00
_cell.angle_beta   90.00
_cell.angle_gamma   90.00
#
_symmetry.space_group_name_H-M   'P 1'
#
loop_
_entity.id
_entity.type
_entity.pdbx_description
1 polymer ?
#
loop_
_entity_poly.entity_id
_entity_poly.type
_entity_poly.pdbx_seq_one_letter_code
_entity_poly.pdbx_strand_id
1 'polypeptide(L)'
;MVSEGELLLSPPYQRGDVWTNQQRVDLIKSLLLGVPVPAIVVNRRGDNAGWQTNEGDPGDIWYACIDGKQRLTTLCQWQAGDLAIPAEWIDPAFLGADFKPGDTVTAIDLNATGRRVLAQRFVIPLAEAKLPSLAEEAETYRLINSAGTSHGQDDLSRAQSLARPKL
;
A
#
# COMPACT_ATOMS: atom_id res chain seq x y z
N MET A 1 -7.57 5.26 -9.03
CA MET A 1 -6.60 6.34 -9.26
C MET A 1 -6.45 7.04 -7.93
N VAL A 2 -5.28 7.01 -7.31
CA VAL A 2 -5.01 7.85 -6.15
C VAL A 2 -4.88 9.26 -6.70
N SER A 3 -5.85 10.14 -6.40
CA SER A 3 -5.77 11.54 -6.82
C SER A 3 -4.64 12.22 -6.05
N GLU A 4 -3.82 13.01 -6.73
CA GLU A 4 -2.95 13.99 -6.07
C GLU A 4 -3.85 14.87 -5.18
N GLY A 5 -3.51 14.98 -3.90
CA GLY A 5 -4.26 15.75 -2.91
C GLY A 5 -5.00 14.93 -1.84
N GLU A 6 -5.47 13.70 -2.10
CA GLU A 6 -6.30 13.00 -1.08
C GLU A 6 -5.51 12.06 -0.15
N LEU A 7 -4.39 11.51 -0.63
CA LEU A 7 -3.59 10.52 0.11
C LEU A 7 -2.08 10.82 0.01
N LEU A 8 -1.45 11.09 1.16
CA LEU A 8 -0.01 11.09 1.31
C LEU A 8 0.51 9.65 1.40
N LEU A 9 0.98 9.11 0.26
CA LEU A 9 1.45 7.72 0.19
C LEU A 9 2.83 7.51 0.85
N SER A 10 3.68 8.54 0.88
CA SER A 10 5.02 8.46 1.44
C SER A 10 5.30 9.57 2.46
N PRO A 11 4.68 9.52 3.65
CA PRO A 11 5.04 10.39 4.77
C PRO A 11 6.54 10.31 5.12
N PRO A 12 7.10 11.30 5.84
CA PRO A 12 8.54 11.38 6.12
C PRO A 12 9.16 10.16 6.83
N TYR A 13 8.35 9.38 7.56
CA TYR A 13 8.77 8.16 8.25
C TYR A 13 8.73 6.88 7.39
N GLN A 14 8.19 6.95 6.16
CA GLN A 14 8.14 5.80 5.26
C GLN A 14 9.51 5.46 4.69
N ARG A 15 9.73 4.16 4.50
CA ARG A 15 10.87 3.68 3.71
C ARG A 15 10.66 3.92 2.21
N GLY A 16 11.75 3.85 1.45
CA GLY A 16 11.72 3.86 -0.02
C GLY A 16 10.92 2.69 -0.62
N ASP A 17 10.76 2.69 -1.95
CA ASP A 17 10.27 1.50 -2.65
C ASP A 17 11.36 0.41 -2.62
N VAL A 18 11.07 -0.69 -1.92
CA VAL A 18 12.03 -1.78 -1.67
C VAL A 18 11.51 -3.14 -2.16
N TRP A 19 10.30 -3.20 -2.73
CA TRP A 19 9.79 -4.47 -3.24
C TRP A 19 10.43 -4.79 -4.59
N THR A 20 10.81 -6.05 -4.78
CA THR A 20 11.23 -6.59 -6.08
C THR A 20 10.00 -6.81 -6.97
N ASN A 21 10.21 -6.92 -8.29
CA ASN A 21 9.11 -7.25 -9.19
C ASN A 21 8.41 -8.56 -8.81
N GLN A 22 9.17 -9.57 -8.38
CA GLN A 22 8.61 -10.85 -7.94
C GLN A 22 7.69 -10.69 -6.74
N GLN A 23 8.06 -9.90 -5.73
CA GLN A 23 7.20 -9.64 -4.56
C GLN A 23 5.87 -8.97 -4.96
N ARG A 24 5.90 -8.09 -5.96
CA ARG A 24 4.69 -7.46 -6.52
C ARG A 24 3.80 -8.49 -7.21
N VAL A 25 4.38 -9.33 -8.07
CA VAL A 25 3.68 -10.44 -8.75
C VAL A 25 3.06 -11.41 -7.73
N ASP A 26 3.79 -11.75 -6.67
CA ASP A 26 3.31 -12.65 -5.62
C ASP A 26 2.15 -12.05 -4.81
N LEU A 27 2.11 -10.73 -4.63
CA LEU A 27 0.94 -10.05 -4.06
C LEU A 27 -0.29 -10.23 -4.96
N ILE A 28 -0.17 -10.00 -6.27
CA ILE A 28 -1.29 -10.19 -7.20
C ILE A 28 -1.77 -11.64 -7.20
N LYS A 29 -0.84 -12.61 -7.17
CA LYS A 29 -1.18 -14.03 -7.03
C LYS A 29 -1.95 -14.32 -5.75
N SER A 30 -1.52 -13.74 -4.62
CA SER A 30 -2.19 -13.90 -3.33
C SER A 30 -3.64 -13.40 -3.40
N LEU A 31 -3.87 -12.24 -4.01
CA LEU A 31 -5.20 -11.66 -4.19
C LEU A 31 -6.09 -12.50 -5.13
N LEU A 32 -5.53 -13.04 -6.22
CA LEU A 32 -6.24 -13.95 -7.13
C LEU A 32 -6.71 -15.22 -6.42
N LEU A 33 -5.87 -15.75 -5.53
CA LEU A 33 -6.15 -16.95 -4.73
C LEU A 33 -7.03 -16.69 -3.50
N GLY A 34 -7.35 -15.43 -3.19
CA GLY A 34 -8.09 -15.06 -1.98
C GLY A 34 -7.28 -15.29 -0.69
N VAL A 35 -5.95 -15.32 -0.78
CA VAL A 35 -5.07 -15.42 0.39
C VAL A 35 -5.16 -14.11 1.18
N PRO A 36 -5.39 -14.16 2.50
CA PRO A 36 -5.40 -12.96 3.33
C PRO A 36 -4.06 -12.21 3.24
N VAL A 37 -4.12 -10.93 2.89
CA VAL A 37 -2.96 -10.03 2.88
C VAL A 37 -3.07 -9.02 4.03
N PRO A 38 -1.93 -8.55 4.58
CA PRO A 38 -1.95 -7.55 5.64
C PRO A 38 -2.73 -6.29 5.24
N ALA A 39 -3.43 -5.71 6.20
CA ALA A 39 -4.23 -4.52 6.00
C ALA A 39 -3.39 -3.35 5.45
N ILE A 40 -4.03 -2.46 4.70
CA ILE A 40 -3.53 -1.10 4.48
C ILE A 40 -3.93 -0.27 5.71
N VAL A 41 -3.01 0.52 6.24
CA VAL A 41 -3.29 1.37 7.41
C VAL A 41 -3.13 2.82 7.00
N VAL A 42 -4.19 3.60 7.18
CA VAL A 42 -4.22 5.04 6.86
C VAL A 42 -4.59 5.87 8.07
N ASN A 43 -4.03 7.08 8.17
CA ASN A 43 -4.48 8.10 9.11
C ASN A 43 -5.40 9.08 8.39
N ARG A 44 -6.58 9.40 8.95
CA ARG A 44 -7.46 10.45 8.45
C ARG A 44 -7.09 11.80 9.10
N ARG A 45 -6.57 12.72 8.30
CA ARG A 45 -6.10 14.06 8.72
C ARG A 45 -7.17 15.15 8.55
N GLY A 46 -7.98 15.08 7.49
CA GLY A 46 -8.85 16.18 7.04
C GLY A 46 -9.84 16.77 8.06
N ASP A 47 -10.28 15.97 9.05
CA ASP A 47 -11.21 16.42 10.11
C ASP A 47 -10.54 16.70 11.45
N ASN A 48 -9.21 16.63 11.52
CA ASN A 48 -8.48 16.65 12.78
C ASN A 48 -7.82 18.01 13.02
N ALA A 49 -8.27 18.71 14.06
CA ALA A 49 -7.77 20.03 14.43
C ALA A 49 -6.24 20.07 14.67
N GLY A 50 -5.63 18.93 15.02
CA GLY A 50 -4.18 18.82 15.19
C GLY A 50 -3.37 18.96 13.90
N TRP A 51 -3.97 18.82 12.72
CA TRP A 51 -3.29 18.89 11.42
C TRP A 51 -3.47 20.22 10.68
N GLN A 52 -4.23 21.15 11.24
CA GLN A 52 -4.63 22.38 10.55
C GLN A 52 -3.46 23.34 10.23
N THR A 53 -2.27 23.15 10.83
CA THR A 53 -1.09 24.03 10.61
C THR A 53 0.29 23.37 10.84
N ASN A 54 0.50 22.08 10.54
CA ASN A 54 1.79 21.44 10.87
C ASN A 54 2.77 21.32 9.69
N GLU A 55 4.04 21.58 10.01
CA GLU A 55 5.21 21.50 9.13
C GLU A 55 5.23 20.21 8.30
N GLY A 56 5.37 20.36 6.98
CA GLY A 56 5.51 19.25 6.04
C GLY A 56 4.21 18.79 5.38
N ASP A 57 3.08 19.46 5.62
CA ASP A 57 1.81 19.18 4.93
C ASP A 57 1.55 20.25 3.83
N PRO A 58 1.61 19.91 2.54
CA PRO A 58 1.02 20.75 1.52
C PRO A 58 -0.50 20.62 1.68
N GLY A 59 -1.20 21.72 1.95
CA GLY A 59 -2.64 21.71 2.30
C GLY A 59 -3.53 20.78 1.45
N ASP A 60 -4.65 20.40 2.07
CA ASP A 60 -5.70 19.51 1.55
C ASP A 60 -5.44 17.99 1.58
N ILE A 61 -4.42 17.48 2.31
CA ILE A 61 -4.23 16.03 2.49
C ILE A 61 -5.26 15.43 3.47
N TRP A 62 -6.16 14.61 2.95
CA TRP A 62 -7.20 13.95 3.75
C TRP A 62 -6.73 12.69 4.47
N TYR A 63 -5.82 11.93 3.86
CA TYR A 63 -5.29 10.68 4.40
C TYR A 63 -3.77 10.59 4.30
N ALA A 64 -3.13 9.90 5.24
CA ALA A 64 -1.72 9.53 5.16
C ALA A 64 -1.54 8.02 5.30
N CYS A 65 -0.73 7.40 4.45
CA CYS A 65 -0.42 5.97 4.51
C CYS A 65 0.54 5.68 5.67
N ILE A 66 0.02 5.11 6.75
CA ILE A 66 0.83 4.60 7.87
C ILE A 66 1.52 3.32 7.46
N ASP A 67 0.81 2.33 6.91
CA ASP A 67 1.39 1.06 6.46
C ASP A 67 0.73 0.56 5.16
N GLY A 68 1.49 -0.20 4.37
CA GLY A 68 0.99 -0.81 3.14
C GLY A 68 1.30 -0.04 1.86
N LYS A 69 2.22 0.94 1.90
CA LYS A 69 2.72 1.67 0.72
C LYS A 69 3.04 0.75 -0.46
N GLN A 70 3.82 -0.32 -0.24
CA GLN A 70 4.21 -1.24 -1.32
C GLN A 70 3.02 -2.01 -1.91
N ARG A 71 2.04 -2.36 -1.09
CA ARG A 71 0.80 -3.02 -1.54
C ARG A 71 -0.03 -2.07 -2.40
N LEU A 72 -0.21 -0.83 -1.95
CA LEU A 72 -0.89 0.22 -2.71
C LEU A 72 -0.18 0.51 -4.04
N THR A 73 1.13 0.73 -4.03
CA THR A 73 1.90 0.97 -5.26
C THR A 73 1.79 -0.20 -6.23
N THR A 74 1.86 -1.44 -5.73
CA THR A 74 1.70 -2.65 -6.56
C THR A 74 0.32 -2.70 -7.23
N LEU A 75 -0.75 -2.39 -6.49
CA LEU A 75 -2.10 -2.34 -7.06
C LEU A 75 -2.26 -1.22 -8.10
N CYS A 76 -1.65 -0.06 -7.87
CA CYS A 76 -1.62 1.02 -8.84
C CYS A 76 -0.89 0.60 -10.13
N GLN A 77 0.27 -0.05 -10.02
CA GLN A 77 1.03 -0.56 -11.17
C GLN A 77 0.23 -1.62 -11.94
N TRP A 78 -0.41 -2.56 -11.24
CA TRP A 78 -1.31 -3.53 -11.87
C TRP A 78 -2.41 -2.83 -12.67
N GLN A 79 -3.13 -1.90 -12.03
CA GLN A 79 -4.25 -1.19 -12.64
C GLN A 79 -3.84 -0.30 -13.83
N ALA A 80 -2.62 0.25 -13.80
CA ALA A 80 -2.06 1.09 -14.86
C ALA A 80 -1.54 0.27 -16.06
N GLY A 81 -1.32 -1.04 -15.89
CA GLY A 81 -0.71 -1.89 -16.91
C GLY A 81 0.80 -2.03 -16.80
N ASP A 82 1.41 -1.52 -15.75
CA ASP A 82 2.88 -1.52 -15.55
C ASP A 82 3.40 -2.81 -14.89
N LEU A 83 2.49 -3.63 -14.33
CA LEU A 83 2.82 -4.91 -13.72
C LEU A 83 2.15 -6.05 -14.48
N ALA A 84 2.96 -6.91 -15.10
CA ALA A 84 2.49 -8.09 -15.80
C ALA A 84 2.56 -9.34 -14.91
N ILE A 85 1.59 -10.23 -15.05
CA ILE A 85 1.54 -11.56 -14.42
C ILE A 85 1.37 -12.64 -15.50
N PRO A 86 1.69 -13.91 -15.22
CA PRO A 86 1.41 -15.00 -16.15
C PRO A 86 -0.07 -15.08 -16.54
N ALA A 87 -0.35 -15.15 -17.85
CA ALA A 87 -1.71 -15.21 -18.40
C ALA A 87 -2.52 -16.38 -17.87
N GLU A 88 -1.84 -17.50 -17.64
CA GLU A 88 -2.36 -18.75 -17.07
C GLU A 88 -3.01 -18.63 -15.68
N TRP A 89 -2.78 -17.53 -14.96
CA TRP A 89 -3.42 -17.29 -13.66
C TRP A 89 -4.82 -16.68 -13.78
N ILE A 90 -5.20 -16.22 -14.97
CA ILE A 90 -6.49 -15.61 -15.24
C ILE A 90 -7.36 -16.58 -16.04
N ASP A 91 -8.62 -16.69 -15.66
CA ASP A 91 -9.61 -17.43 -16.45
C ASP A 91 -9.68 -16.83 -17.86
N PRO A 92 -9.51 -17.63 -18.93
CA PRO A 92 -9.58 -17.13 -20.31
C PRO A 92 -10.87 -16.35 -20.61
N ALA A 93 -11.99 -16.65 -19.95
CA ALA A 93 -13.24 -15.91 -20.09
C ALA A 93 -13.17 -14.45 -19.61
N PHE A 94 -12.12 -14.09 -18.86
CA PHE A 94 -11.86 -12.74 -18.34
C PHE A 94 -10.85 -11.95 -19.18
N LEU A 95 -10.25 -12.56 -20.19
CA LEU A 95 -9.27 -11.93 -21.07
C LEU A 95 -9.96 -11.28 -22.28
N GLY A 96 -9.36 -10.20 -22.79
CA GLY A 96 -9.85 -9.47 -23.97
C GLY A 96 -9.37 -10.05 -25.31
N ALA A 97 -8.43 -10.99 -25.28
CA ALA A 97 -7.85 -11.66 -26.43
C ALA A 97 -7.42 -13.09 -26.06
N ASP A 98 -7.06 -13.88 -27.07
CA ASP A 98 -6.46 -15.19 -26.86
C ASP A 98 -4.97 -15.04 -26.50
N PHE A 99 -4.53 -15.77 -25.48
CA PHE A 99 -3.14 -15.79 -25.01
C PHE A 99 -2.58 -17.22 -25.07
N LYS A 100 -1.27 -17.32 -25.29
CA LYS A 100 -0.54 -18.59 -25.35
C LYS A 100 0.07 -18.93 -23.98
N PRO A 101 0.35 -20.21 -23.71
CA PRO A 101 1.13 -20.60 -22.54
C PRO A 101 2.49 -19.88 -22.51
N GLY A 102 2.83 -19.28 -21.37
CA GLY A 102 4.03 -18.46 -21.19
C GLY A 102 3.85 -16.97 -21.48
N ASP A 103 2.71 -16.55 -22.03
CA ASP A 103 2.39 -15.13 -22.17
C ASP A 103 2.12 -14.49 -20.80
N THR A 104 2.25 -13.17 -20.76
CA THR A 104 1.90 -12.36 -19.60
C THR A 104 0.79 -11.39 -19.92
N VAL A 105 0.00 -11.03 -18.91
CA VAL A 105 -1.14 -10.12 -18.99
C VAL A 105 -1.07 -9.10 -17.88
N THR A 106 -1.71 -7.97 -18.11
CA THR A 106 -1.86 -6.86 -17.19
C THR A 106 -3.35 -6.58 -16.97
N ALA A 107 -3.69 -5.62 -16.10
CA ALA A 107 -5.10 -5.26 -15.89
C ALA A 107 -5.79 -4.70 -17.15
N ILE A 108 -5.02 -4.13 -18.09
CA ILE A 108 -5.59 -3.55 -19.32
C ILE A 108 -5.97 -4.62 -20.35
N ASP A 109 -5.38 -5.80 -20.26
CA ASP A 109 -5.65 -6.95 -21.14
C ASP A 109 -6.94 -7.69 -20.76
N LEU A 110 -7.50 -7.39 -19.59
CA LEU A 110 -8.75 -7.96 -19.11
C LEU A 110 -9.93 -7.37 -19.88
N ASN A 111 -10.95 -8.19 -20.16
CA ASN A 111 -12.23 -7.70 -20.65
C ASN A 111 -13.06 -7.04 -19.53
N ALA A 112 -14.21 -6.45 -19.86
CA ALA A 112 -15.04 -5.73 -18.89
C ALA A 112 -15.51 -6.61 -17.72
N THR A 113 -15.84 -7.88 -18.00
CA THR A 113 -16.22 -8.87 -16.98
C THR A 113 -15.03 -9.20 -16.09
N GLY A 114 -13.87 -9.48 -16.67
CA GLY A 114 -12.63 -9.76 -15.96
C GLY A 114 -12.23 -8.64 -15.00
N ARG A 115 -12.22 -7.38 -15.50
CA ARG A 115 -11.94 -6.20 -14.66
C ARG A 115 -12.89 -6.10 -13.47
N ARG A 116 -14.20 -6.31 -13.69
CA ARG A 116 -15.20 -6.26 -12.63
C ARG A 116 -15.02 -7.38 -11.61
N VAL A 117 -14.85 -8.61 -12.06
CA VAL A 117 -14.72 -9.78 -11.19
C VAL A 117 -13.45 -9.67 -10.34
N LEU A 118 -12.32 -9.32 -10.95
CA LEU A 118 -11.06 -9.20 -10.23
C LEU A 118 -11.06 -8.02 -9.26
N ALA A 119 -11.63 -6.87 -9.63
CA ALA A 119 -11.78 -5.75 -8.70
C ALA A 119 -12.62 -6.10 -7.46
N GLN A 120 -13.59 -7.03 -7.59
CA GLN A 120 -14.40 -7.51 -6.47
C GLN A 120 -13.71 -8.60 -5.64
N ARG A 121 -12.81 -9.38 -6.25
CA ARG A 121 -12.04 -10.43 -5.57
C ARG A 121 -10.81 -9.88 -4.85
N PHE A 122 -10.21 -8.81 -5.35
CA PHE A 122 -9.04 -8.19 -4.75
C PHE A 122 -9.45 -7.43 -3.50
N VAL A 123 -9.53 -8.16 -2.38
CA VAL A 123 -9.90 -7.63 -1.08
C VAL A 123 -8.65 -7.46 -0.24
N ILE A 124 -8.37 -6.21 0.16
CA ILE A 124 -7.37 -5.88 1.17
C ILE A 124 -8.08 -5.14 2.30
N PRO A 125 -7.96 -5.58 3.57
CA PRO A 125 -8.53 -4.85 4.68
C PRO A 125 -7.94 -3.44 4.78
N LEU A 126 -8.77 -2.46 5.15
CA LEU A 126 -8.35 -1.10 5.46
C LEU A 126 -8.55 -0.84 6.94
N ALA A 127 -7.50 -0.43 7.64
CA ALA A 127 -7.58 0.10 8.99
C ALA A 127 -7.39 1.62 8.95
N GLU A 128 -8.35 2.35 9.50
CA GLU A 128 -8.31 3.81 9.59
C GLU A 128 -8.01 4.24 11.03
N ALA A 129 -7.05 5.14 11.18
CA ALA A 129 -6.74 5.84 12.42
C ALA A 129 -7.14 7.32 12.33
N LYS A 130 -7.24 7.98 13.49
CA LYS A 130 -7.47 9.42 13.63
C LYS A 130 -6.47 10.02 14.61
N LEU A 131 -5.21 9.98 14.22
CA LEU A 131 -4.07 10.45 15.02
C LEU A 131 -3.90 11.95 14.82
N PRO A 132 -3.65 12.76 15.88
CA PRO A 132 -3.57 14.21 15.85
C PRO A 132 -2.21 14.76 15.41
N SER A 133 -1.19 13.93 15.23
CA SER A 133 0.16 14.42 14.92
C SER A 133 1.02 13.42 14.14
N LEU A 134 2.06 13.94 13.47
CA LEU A 134 3.07 13.14 12.77
C LEU A 134 3.83 12.20 13.73
N ALA A 135 4.04 12.62 14.97
CA ALA A 135 4.70 11.80 15.98
C ALA A 135 3.89 10.54 16.33
N GLU A 136 2.56 10.68 16.44
CA GLU A 136 1.68 9.53 16.69
C GLU A 136 1.56 8.62 15.45
N GLU A 137 1.55 9.19 14.24
CA GLU A 137 1.64 8.39 13.00
C GLU A 137 2.92 7.56 12.95
N ALA A 138 4.07 8.17 13.28
CA ALA A 138 5.36 7.50 13.29
C ALA A 138 5.44 6.39 14.35
N GLU A 139 4.89 6.63 15.55
CA GLU A 139 4.83 5.61 16.61
C GLU A 139 3.91 4.45 16.18
N THR A 140 2.78 4.74 15.56
CA THR A 140 1.86 3.70 15.04
C THR A 140 2.53 2.88 13.94
N TYR A 141 3.22 3.52 13.00
CA TYR A 141 4.03 2.84 11.98
C TYR A 141 5.08 1.93 12.60
N ARG A 142 5.79 2.42 13.63
CA ARG A 142 6.78 1.65 14.38
C ARG A 142 6.13 0.45 15.05
N LEU A 143 5.00 0.61 15.74
CA LEU A 143 4.28 -0.49 16.40
C LEU A 143 3.85 -1.55 15.40
N ILE A 144 3.22 -1.18 14.29
CA ILE A 144 2.77 -2.13 13.25
C ILE A 144 3.95 -2.94 12.70
N ASN A 145 5.08 -2.28 12.42
CA ASN A 145 6.24 -2.92 11.79
C ASN A 145 7.20 -3.58 12.79
N SER A 146 7.02 -3.39 14.10
CA SER A 146 7.88 -3.99 15.15
C SER A 146 7.16 -4.99 16.05
N ALA A 147 5.82 -5.01 16.09
CA ALA A 147 5.02 -5.85 16.99
C ALA A 147 5.04 -7.36 16.66
N GLY A 148 5.92 -7.84 15.78
CA GLY A 148 6.06 -9.26 15.43
C GLY A 148 7.47 -9.76 15.17
N THR A 149 8.50 -8.94 15.41
CA THR A 149 9.95 -9.15 15.25
C THR A 149 10.50 -10.17 14.21
N SER A 150 11.42 -9.68 13.36
CA SER A 150 12.78 -10.25 13.30
C SER A 150 13.78 -9.11 13.52
N HIS A 151 14.61 -9.19 14.56
CA HIS A 151 15.44 -8.07 15.02
C HIS A 151 16.63 -7.78 14.09
N GLY A 152 16.96 -6.49 13.96
CA GLY A 152 18.34 -5.99 13.90
C GLY A 152 18.60 -5.04 15.08
N GLN A 153 19.72 -5.21 15.80
CA GLN A 153 20.06 -4.43 17.02
C GLN A 153 20.32 -2.93 16.76
N ASP A 154 20.69 -2.57 15.53
CA ASP A 154 21.04 -1.18 15.18
C ASP A 154 19.79 -0.29 14.96
N ASP A 155 18.68 -0.88 14.51
CA ASP A 155 17.45 -0.16 14.14
C ASP A 155 16.65 0.31 15.37
N LEU A 156 16.69 -0.46 16.46
CA LEU A 156 16.05 -0.10 17.73
C LEU A 156 16.80 1.03 18.45
N SER A 157 18.12 1.06 18.30
CA SER A 157 19.01 2.05 18.94
C SER A 157 18.84 3.45 18.34
N ARG A 158 18.54 3.55 17.04
CA ARG A 158 18.29 4.83 16.33
C ARG A 158 16.88 5.38 16.58
N ALA A 159 15.89 4.51 16.79
CA ALA A 159 14.54 4.92 17.17
C ALA A 159 14.48 5.44 18.62
N GLN A 160 15.23 4.84 19.55
CA GLN A 160 15.31 5.30 20.94
C GLN A 160 15.99 6.66 21.12
N SER A 161 16.96 7.02 20.27
CA SER A 161 17.66 8.31 20.38
C SER A 161 16.82 9.51 19.91
N LEU A 162 15.80 9.28 19.09
CA LEU A 162 14.93 10.32 18.53
C LEU A 162 13.61 10.49 19.31
N ALA A 163 13.26 9.55 20.17
CA ALA A 163 11.99 9.54 20.93
C ALA A 163 12.05 10.25 22.30
N ARG A 164 13.16 10.90 22.67
CA ARG A 164 13.23 11.70 23.91
C ARG A 164 12.86 13.16 23.63
N PRO A 165 11.95 13.78 24.41
CA PRO A 165 11.74 15.22 24.33
C PRO A 165 13.01 15.94 24.81
N LYS A 166 13.39 17.03 24.13
CA LYS A 166 14.39 17.98 24.64
C LYS A 166 13.81 18.64 25.90
N LEU A 167 14.55 18.53 27.01
CA LEU A 167 14.35 19.35 28.21
C LEU A 167 14.64 20.82 27.89
#